data_AF-A0A957TLP7-F1
#
_entry.id   AF-A0A957TLP7-F1
#
_cell.length_a   1.000
_cell.length_b   1.000
_cell.length_c   1.000
_cell.angle_alpha   90.00
_cell.angle_beta   90.00
_cell.angle_gamma   90.00
#
_symmetry.space_group_name_H-M   'P 1'
#
loop_
_entity.id
_entity.type
_entity.pdbx_description
1 polymer ?
#
loop_
_entity_poly.entity_id
_entity_poly.type
_entity_poly.pdbx_seq_one_letter_code
_entity_poly.pdbx_strand_id
1 'polypeptide(L)'
;MQRNRFAYYAWGTLGYNILVILWGAVVRATGSGAGCGSHWPLCNGEVVPRAPTTEMIIEFSHRLTSGLALISTVVLLIWAYRRYEKGHIVRAAALASMLFMITEA
;
A
#
# COMPACT_ATOMS: atom_id res chain seq x y z
N MET A 1 5.18 -12.43 26.68
CA MET A 1 5.20 -11.62 25.44
C MET A 1 5.79 -12.44 24.30
N GLN A 2 4.98 -13.06 23.42
CA GLN A 2 5.49 -13.74 22.21
C GLN A 2 5.80 -12.72 21.10
N ARG A 3 6.76 -11.82 21.36
CA ARG A 3 7.09 -10.70 20.47
C ARG A 3 8.36 -11.03 19.73
N ASN A 4 8.25 -11.30 18.42
CA ASN A 4 9.31 -11.05 17.45
C ASN A 4 8.69 -10.99 16.05
N ARG A 5 8.06 -12.06 15.55
CA ARG A 5 7.62 -12.13 14.14
C ARG A 5 6.53 -11.12 13.75
N PHE A 6 5.47 -10.97 14.56
CA PHE A 6 4.39 -10.00 14.27
C PHE A 6 4.90 -8.56 14.34
N ALA A 7 5.73 -8.24 15.34
CA ALA A 7 6.29 -6.90 15.50
C ALA A 7 7.24 -6.53 14.35
N TYR A 8 8.11 -7.45 13.92
CA TYR A 8 8.95 -7.25 12.74
C TYR A 8 8.11 -7.02 11.48
N TYR A 9 7.04 -7.79 11.30
CA TYR A 9 6.14 -7.60 10.15
C TYR A 9 5.42 -6.25 10.19
N ALA A 10 4.95 -5.83 11.36
CA ALA A 10 4.32 -4.52 11.55
C ALA A 10 5.30 -3.37 11.27
N TRP A 11 6.54 -3.46 11.77
CA TRP A 11 7.59 -2.48 11.47
C TRP A 11 7.98 -2.47 9.99
N GLY A 12 8.06 -3.64 9.35
CA GLY A 12 8.30 -3.75 7.92
C GLY A 12 7.17 -3.12 7.09
N THR A 13 5.92 -3.37 7.47
CA THR A 13 4.73 -2.78 6.82
C THR A 13 4.74 -1.26 6.98
N LEU A 14 5.07 -0.74 8.16
CA LEU A 14 5.22 0.70 8.38
C LEU A 14 6.30 1.31 7.49
N GLY A 15 7.51 0.73 7.49
CA GLY A 15 8.61 1.20 6.65
C GLY A 15 8.27 1.17 5.16
N TYR A 16 7.59 0.12 4.70
CA TYR A 16 7.14 0.00 3.32
C TYR A 16 6.14 1.10 2.95
N ASN A 17 5.13 1.35 3.79
CA ASN A 17 4.16 2.42 3.56
C ASN A 17 4.83 3.80 3.47
N ILE A 18 5.81 4.08 4.33
CA ILE A 18 6.58 5.33 4.26
C ILE A 18 7.27 5.47 2.89
N LEU A 19 7.88 4.39 2.37
CA LEU A 19 8.50 4.42 1.04
C LEU A 19 7.47 4.65 -0.07
N VAL A 20 6.29 4.04 0.02
CA VAL A 20 5.19 4.25 -0.94
C VAL A 20 4.71 5.70 -0.94
N ILE A 21 4.57 6.32 0.24
CA ILE A 21 4.20 7.73 0.39
C ILE A 21 5.26 8.63 -0.27
N LEU A 22 6.55 8.37 -0.01
CA LEU A 22 7.65 9.12 -0.63
C LEU A 22 7.64 8.96 -2.16
N TRP A 23 7.37 7.75 -2.65
CA TRP A 23 7.26 7.50 -4.09
C TRP A 23 6.07 8.23 -4.71
N GLY A 24 4.93 8.30 -4.01
CA GLY A 24 3.78 9.11 -4.41
C GLY A 24 4.12 10.61 -4.50
N ALA A 25 4.96 11.12 -3.59
CA ALA A 25 5.46 12.49 -3.68
C ALA A 25 6.33 12.72 -4.92
N VAL A 26 7.16 11.74 -5.33
CA VAL A 26 7.94 11.79 -6.57
C VAL A 26 7.05 11.79 -7.81
N VAL A 27 5.99 10.96 -7.83
CA VAL A 27 5.01 10.94 -8.92
C VAL A 27 4.38 12.33 -9.11
N ARG A 28 4.03 13.01 -8.00
CA ARG A 28 3.52 14.39 -8.06
C ARG A 28 4.58 15.38 -8.52
N ALA A 29 5.80 15.31 -7.99
CA ALA A 29 6.89 16.22 -8.34
C ALA A 29 7.31 16.12 -9.81
N THR A 30 7.21 14.93 -10.40
CA THR A 30 7.52 14.68 -11.81
C THR A 30 6.35 15.00 -12.76
N GLY A 31 5.18 15.38 -12.24
CA GLY A 31 3.98 15.61 -13.05
C GLY A 31 3.37 14.32 -13.63
N SER A 32 3.82 13.15 -13.18
CA SER A 32 3.45 11.85 -13.76
C SER A 32 2.10 11.31 -13.27
N GLY A 33 1.36 12.05 -12.43
CA GLY A 33 0.14 11.58 -11.77
C GLY A 33 -1.07 11.30 -12.68
N ALA A 34 -0.93 11.51 -13.99
CA ALA A 34 -1.95 11.23 -15.01
C ALA A 34 -1.43 10.35 -16.17
N GLY A 35 -0.25 9.74 -16.03
CA GLY A 35 0.32 8.82 -17.02
C GLY A 35 -0.51 7.56 -17.30
N CYS A 36 -1.31 7.07 -16.34
CA CYS A 36 -2.11 5.84 -16.45
C CYS A 36 -3.63 6.06 -16.57
N GLY A 37 -4.10 7.31 -16.64
CA GLY A 37 -5.52 7.63 -16.71
C GLY A 37 -6.29 7.37 -15.41
N SER A 38 -7.62 7.41 -15.44
CA SER A 38 -8.49 7.35 -14.25
C SER A 38 -8.90 5.95 -13.78
N HIS A 39 -8.56 4.91 -14.55
CA HIS A 39 -8.94 3.54 -14.21
C HIS A 39 -7.85 2.87 -13.39
N TRP A 40 -8.19 2.11 -12.37
CA TRP A 40 -7.28 1.24 -11.61
C TRP A 40 -7.98 -0.12 -11.45
N PRO A 41 -7.33 -1.26 -11.71
CA PRO A 41 -5.87 -1.47 -11.83
C PRO A 41 -5.30 -1.30 -13.25
N LEU A 42 -6.13 -1.04 -14.27
CA LEU A 42 -5.67 -0.89 -15.65
C LEU A 42 -5.01 0.48 -15.89
N CYS A 43 -3.87 0.51 -16.55
CA CYS A 43 -3.19 1.72 -17.00
C CYS A 43 -3.49 1.91 -18.50
N ASN A 44 -4.33 2.89 -18.86
CA ASN A 44 -4.81 3.11 -20.24
C ASN A 44 -5.40 1.86 -20.94
N GLY A 45 -6.13 1.03 -20.18
CA GLY A 45 -6.78 -0.19 -20.70
C GLY A 45 -5.89 -1.44 -20.73
N GLU A 46 -4.62 -1.34 -20.33
CA GLU A 46 -3.71 -2.48 -20.20
C GLU A 46 -3.27 -2.70 -18.74
N VAL A 47 -3.04 -3.95 -18.34
CA VAL A 47 -2.52 -4.28 -17.00
C VAL A 47 -1.01 -4.06 -16.94
N VAL A 48 -0.30 -4.25 -18.05
CA VAL A 48 1.12 -3.93 -18.19
C VAL A 48 1.26 -3.13 -19.47
N PRO A 49 1.74 -1.88 -19.42
CA PRO A 49 1.85 -1.05 -20.60
C PRO A 49 2.90 -1.62 -21.56
N ARG A 50 2.51 -1.87 -22.82
CA ARG A 50 3.43 -2.45 -23.83
C ARG A 50 4.37 -1.44 -24.49
N ALA A 51 4.01 -0.16 -24.49
CA ALA A 51 4.84 0.95 -24.99
C ALA A 51 4.76 2.15 -24.03
N PRO A 52 5.34 2.05 -22.82
CA PRO A 52 5.15 3.06 -21.79
C PRO A 52 6.00 4.30 -22.05
N THR A 53 5.42 5.48 -21.83
CA THR A 53 6.20 6.72 -21.64
C THR A 53 6.82 6.74 -20.24
N THR A 54 7.79 7.60 -20.00
CA THR A 54 8.43 7.73 -18.69
C THR A 54 7.42 8.03 -17.58
N GLU A 55 6.42 8.89 -17.84
CA GLU A 55 5.37 9.19 -16.87
C GLU A 55 4.53 7.96 -16.53
N MET A 56 4.21 7.14 -17.56
CA MET A 56 3.44 5.91 -17.40
C MET A 56 4.18 4.89 -16.53
N ILE A 57 5.50 4.75 -16.69
CA ILE A 57 6.32 3.85 -15.84
C ILE A 57 6.29 4.33 -14.39
N ILE A 58 6.45 5.63 -14.17
CA ILE A 58 6.47 6.23 -12.83
C ILE A 58 5.12 6.00 -12.13
N GLU A 59 4.01 6.31 -12.80
CA GLU A 59 2.68 6.11 -12.19
C GLU A 59 2.33 4.64 -12.01
N PHE A 60 2.62 3.80 -13.00
CA PHE A 60 2.36 2.36 -12.92
C PHE A 60 3.12 1.70 -11.78
N SER A 61 4.41 2.05 -11.61
CA SER A 61 5.22 1.54 -10.49
C SER A 61 4.64 2.00 -9.15
N HIS A 62 4.16 3.23 -9.04
CA HIS A 62 3.49 3.70 -7.83
C HIS A 62 2.23 2.90 -7.53
N ARG A 63 1.34 2.72 -8.51
CA ARG A 63 0.12 1.90 -8.38
C ARG A 63 0.42 0.47 -7.94
N LEU A 64 1.47 -0.14 -8.49
CA LEU A 64 1.90 -1.48 -8.11
C LEU A 64 2.36 -1.52 -6.65
N THR A 65 3.20 -0.57 -6.23
CA THR A 65 3.68 -0.48 -4.86
C THR A 65 2.55 -0.20 -3.85
N SER A 66 1.59 0.65 -4.19
CA SER A 66 0.40 0.90 -3.37
C SER A 66 -0.49 -0.34 -3.26
N GLY A 67 -0.64 -1.12 -4.33
CA GLY A 67 -1.34 -2.40 -4.29
C GLY A 67 -0.69 -3.41 -3.33
N LEU A 68 0.65 -3.50 -3.34
CA LEU A 68 1.39 -4.33 -2.38
C LEU A 68 1.26 -3.81 -0.94
N ALA A 69 1.17 -2.49 -0.74
CA ALA A 69 0.96 -1.87 0.56
C ALA A 69 -0.42 -2.24 1.13
N LEU A 70 -1.45 -2.24 0.29
CA LEU A 70 -2.78 -2.71 0.66
C LEU A 70 -2.75 -4.19 1.08
N ILE A 71 -2.11 -5.05 0.28
CA ILE A 71 -2.00 -6.49 0.59
C ILE A 71 -1.29 -6.71 1.94
N SER A 72 -0.16 -6.04 2.18
CA SER A 72 0.56 -6.17 3.44
C SER A 72 -0.26 -5.70 4.65
N THR A 73 -1.04 -4.63 4.49
CA THR A 73 -1.95 -4.13 5.52
C THR A 73 -3.11 -5.11 5.80
N VAL A 74 -3.67 -5.74 4.77
CA VAL A 74 -4.69 -6.79 4.92
C VAL A 74 -4.13 -8.00 5.67
N VAL A 75 -2.92 -8.45 5.33
CA VAL A 75 -2.25 -9.55 6.03
C VAL A 75 -1.99 -9.19 7.50
N LEU A 76 -1.56 -7.96 7.78
CA LEU A 76 -1.38 -7.46 9.15
C LEU A 76 -2.70 -7.51 9.94
N LEU A 77 -3.80 -7.08 9.33
CA LEU A 77 -5.14 -7.11 9.92
C LEU A 77 -5.58 -8.55 10.23
N ILE A 78 -5.51 -9.46 9.26
CA ILE A 78 -5.89 -10.86 9.44
C ILE A 78 -5.03 -11.50 10.54
N TRP A 79 -3.71 -11.25 10.54
CA TRP A 79 -2.83 -11.81 11.55
C TRP A 79 -3.10 -11.25 12.95
N ALA A 80 -3.38 -9.95 13.06
CA ALA A 80 -3.79 -9.31 14.31
C ALA A 80 -5.07 -9.95 14.88
N TYR A 81 -6.06 -10.20 14.03
CA TYR A 81 -7.30 -10.85 14.43
C TYR A 81 -7.10 -12.33 14.79
N ARG A 82 -6.20 -13.06 14.13
CA ARG A 82 -5.93 -14.46 14.51
C ARG A 82 -5.11 -14.60 15.78
N ARG A 83 -4.25 -13.61 16.11
CA ARG A 83 -3.28 -13.74 17.21
C ARG A 83 -3.74 -13.16 18.54
N TYR A 84 -4.47 -12.04 18.50
CA TYR A 84 -4.87 -11.29 19.70
C TYR A 84 -6.34 -11.50 20.02
N GLU A 85 -6.71 -11.43 21.31
CA GLU A 85 -8.09 -11.57 21.78
C GLU A 85 -8.96 -10.35 21.46
N LYS A 86 -10.28 -10.50 21.61
CA LYS A 86 -11.24 -9.40 21.44
C LYS A 86 -10.97 -8.32 22.48
N GLY A 87 -10.96 -7.04 22.07
CA GLY A 87 -10.66 -5.89 22.95
C GLY A 87 -9.18 -5.49 23.04
N HIS A 88 -8.27 -6.25 22.44
CA HIS A 88 -6.85 -5.88 22.43
C HIS A 88 -6.57 -4.70 21.48
N ILE A 89 -5.80 -3.71 21.94
CA ILE A 89 -5.50 -2.47 21.18
C ILE A 89 -4.93 -2.72 19.77
N VAL A 90 -4.16 -3.80 19.60
CA VAL A 90 -3.57 -4.18 18.30
C VAL A 90 -4.63 -4.47 17.23
N ARG A 91 -5.80 -5.03 17.58
CA ARG A 91 -6.88 -5.24 16.61
C ARG A 91 -7.50 -3.92 16.19
N ALA A 92 -7.73 -3.01 17.14
CA ALA A 92 -8.26 -1.68 16.86
C ALA A 92 -7.27 -0.86 16.01
N ALA A 93 -5.97 -0.92 16.33
CA ALA A 93 -4.92 -0.27 15.55
C ALA A 93 -4.83 -0.83 14.13
N ALA A 94 -4.84 -2.16 13.96
CA ALA A 94 -4.80 -2.78 12.63
C ALA A 94 -6.05 -2.44 11.80
N LEU A 95 -7.23 -2.37 12.43
CA LEU A 95 -8.47 -1.94 11.78
C LEU A 95 -8.39 -0.47 11.36
N ALA A 96 -7.87 0.41 12.23
CA ALA A 96 -7.64 1.80 11.91
C ALA A 96 -6.66 1.95 10.74
N SER A 97 -5.55 1.21 10.72
CA SER A 97 -4.60 1.22 9.59
C SER A 97 -5.27 0.81 8.28
N MET A 98 -6.12 -0.22 8.29
CA MET A 98 -6.86 -0.64 7.10
C MET A 98 -7.85 0.45 6.64
N LEU A 99 -8.55 1.08 7.58
CA LEU A 99 -9.48 2.18 7.27
C LEU A 99 -8.73 3.35 6.63
N PHE A 100 -7.62 3.80 7.23
CA PHE A 100 -6.81 4.88 6.68
C PHE A 100 -6.29 4.55 5.27
N MET A 101 -5.82 3.32 5.05
CA MET A 101 -5.34 2.85 3.74
C MET A 101 -6.44 2.94 2.66
N ILE A 102 -7.67 2.54 2.98
CA ILE A 102 -8.79 2.61 2.04
C ILE A 102 -9.20 4.06 1.76
N THR A 103 -9.17 4.92 2.78
CA THR A 103 -9.56 6.33 2.61
C THR A 103 -8.52 7.18 1.90
N GLU A 104 -7.26 6.77 1.93
CA GLU A 104 -6.16 7.43 1.21
C GLU A 104 -6.12 7.03 -0.27
N ALA A 105 -6.51 5.79 -0.58
CA ALA A 105 -6.52 5.21 -1.93
C ALA A 105 -7.63 5.80 -2.82
#